data_AF-A0A6A9QKC0-F1
#
_entry.id   AF-A0A6A9QKC0-F1
#
_cell.length_a   1.000
_cell.length_b   1.000
_cell.length_c   1.000
_cell.angle_alpha   90.00
_cell.angle_beta   90.00
_cell.angle_gamma   90.00
#
_symmetry.space_group_name_H-M   'P 1'
#
loop_
_entity.id
_entity.type
_entity.pdbx_description
1 polymer ?
#
loop_
_entity_poly.entity_id
_entity_poly.type
_entity_poly.pdbx_seq_one_letter_code
_entity_poly.pdbx_strand_id
1 'polypeptide(L)'
;MESNLERNQRQESVAQAMKLVHLNFSSPFRIGKGENYIDAITIYRAFIKAYSLLGYDISEIVDDAKVKFSSLFPMNKGRLILRSPMKTVICNDRRIEKVIKGASLIDFEVLKSAELPLTIRCEENQDIRIEGVKDQVQVVRGVISASDGVHVRSFQTTQFNAFIDRSMNSAVPFSITSFFLEDGGILVSGWNRRVESALALLSETGFGGKRSIGFGKFKIIKVEEFQNFRLRMRDPSQEWKYLTGRGFTTGEFIAERLDKVNGISGDVNPVPLPVMGLLPVGSLLRKSERVVKWIARDNVLVIDPITLG
;
A
#
# COMPACT_ATOMS: atom_id res chain seq x y z
N MET A 1 -7.72 -37.56 23.33
CA MET A 1 -8.93 -36.97 22.75
C MET A 1 -8.75 -35.46 22.81
N GLU A 2 -8.38 -34.81 21.70
CA GLU A 2 -8.30 -33.34 21.66
C GLU A 2 -9.70 -32.76 21.87
N SER A 3 -9.80 -31.70 22.68
CA SER A 3 -11.09 -31.12 23.06
C SER A 3 -11.68 -30.30 21.90
N ASN A 4 -13.02 -30.22 21.82
CA ASN A 4 -13.70 -29.37 20.84
C ASN A 4 -13.30 -27.88 20.96
N LEU A 5 -12.78 -27.44 22.12
CA LEU A 5 -12.21 -26.11 22.31
C LEU A 5 -10.87 -25.93 21.59
N GLU A 6 -9.99 -26.94 21.62
CA GLU A 6 -8.70 -26.92 20.89
C GLU A 6 -8.92 -27.00 19.38
N ARG A 7 -9.97 -27.72 18.94
CA ARG A 7 -10.42 -27.70 17.54
C ARG A 7 -10.96 -26.34 17.11
N ASN A 8 -11.75 -25.68 17.95
CA ASN A 8 -12.28 -24.35 17.66
C ASN A 8 -11.18 -23.27 17.71
N GLN A 9 -10.21 -23.36 18.62
CA GLN A 9 -9.05 -22.44 18.65
C GLN A 9 -8.07 -22.71 17.50
N ARG A 10 -7.89 -23.96 17.05
CA ARG A 10 -7.15 -24.27 15.80
C ARG A 10 -7.94 -23.89 14.54
N GLN A 11 -9.27 -23.84 14.60
CA GLN A 11 -10.10 -23.32 13.51
C GLN A 11 -10.16 -21.79 13.47
N GLU A 12 -10.09 -21.12 14.62
CA GLU A 12 -9.88 -19.67 14.72
C GLU A 12 -8.43 -19.26 14.40
N SER A 13 -7.49 -20.21 14.47
CA SER A 13 -6.11 -20.06 13.97
C SER A 13 -5.91 -20.51 12.52
N VAL A 14 -6.99 -20.78 11.77
CA VAL A 14 -6.88 -20.72 10.30
C VAL A 14 -6.56 -19.28 10.01
N ALA A 15 -5.27 -18.99 9.82
CA ALA A 15 -4.79 -17.69 9.35
C ALA A 15 -5.78 -17.23 8.28
N GLN A 16 -6.57 -16.19 8.58
CA GLN A 16 -7.57 -15.68 7.64
C GLN A 16 -6.87 -15.55 6.29
N ALA A 17 -7.24 -16.40 5.34
CA ALA A 17 -6.50 -16.58 4.11
C ALA A 17 -6.38 -15.23 3.41
N MET A 18 -5.17 -14.68 3.40
CA MET A 18 -4.90 -13.39 2.79
C MET A 18 -4.81 -13.63 1.28
N LYS A 19 -5.48 -12.78 0.50
CA LYS A 19 -5.41 -12.82 -0.95
C LYS A 19 -4.52 -11.72 -1.47
N LEU A 20 -3.75 -12.02 -2.51
CA LEU A 20 -3.13 -11.02 -3.36
C LEU A 20 -4.00 -10.85 -4.61
N VAL A 21 -4.55 -9.65 -4.77
CA VAL A 21 -5.38 -9.26 -5.91
C VAL A 21 -4.50 -8.53 -6.92
N HIS A 22 -4.38 -9.10 -8.12
CA HIS A 22 -3.61 -8.53 -9.23
C HIS A 22 -4.51 -7.63 -10.07
N LEU A 23 -4.11 -6.38 -10.23
CA LEU A 23 -4.83 -5.35 -10.93
C LEU A 23 -4.00 -4.85 -12.11
N ASN A 24 -4.64 -4.61 -13.25
CA ASN A 24 -4.04 -3.90 -14.38
C ASN A 24 -4.82 -2.61 -14.62
N PHE A 25 -4.19 -1.45 -14.44
CA PHE A 25 -4.88 -0.17 -14.62
C PHE A 25 -4.89 0.22 -16.09
N SER A 26 -6.09 0.47 -16.60
CA SER A 26 -6.30 0.96 -17.97
C SER A 26 -6.25 2.48 -18.07
N SER A 27 -6.21 3.18 -16.93
CA SER A 27 -6.19 4.63 -16.86
C SER A 27 -5.40 5.10 -15.64
N PRO A 28 -4.80 6.31 -15.68
CA PRO A 28 -4.16 6.89 -14.50
C PRO A 28 -5.21 7.12 -13.40
N PHE A 29 -4.78 7.16 -12.15
CA PHE A 29 -5.60 7.54 -10.99
C PHE A 29 -5.16 8.89 -10.43
N ARG A 30 -6.11 9.57 -9.78
CA ARG A 30 -5.86 10.82 -9.06
C ARG A 30 -6.03 10.60 -7.57
N ILE A 31 -5.03 10.99 -6.80
CA ILE A 31 -4.95 10.83 -5.34
C ILE A 31 -4.65 12.17 -4.67
N GLY A 32 -4.64 12.20 -3.34
CA GLY A 32 -4.48 13.44 -2.58
C GLY A 32 -3.15 14.14 -2.87
N LYS A 33 -3.10 15.46 -2.64
CA LYS A 33 -1.87 16.25 -2.78
C LYS A 33 -0.80 15.70 -1.83
N GLY A 34 0.35 15.31 -2.36
CA GLY A 34 1.45 14.70 -1.58
C GLY A 34 1.42 13.17 -1.56
N GLU A 35 0.43 12.53 -2.15
CA GLU A 35 0.37 11.08 -2.34
C GLU A 35 0.82 10.73 -3.77
N ASN A 36 1.58 9.64 -3.92
CA ASN A 36 2.03 9.10 -5.21
C ASN A 36 1.65 7.61 -5.40
N TYR A 37 0.79 7.06 -4.54
CA TYR A 37 0.21 5.72 -4.64
C TYR A 37 -1.18 5.68 -3.99
N ILE A 38 -1.98 4.66 -4.31
CA ILE A 38 -3.26 4.43 -3.65
C ILE A 38 -3.00 3.76 -2.29
N ASP A 39 -3.14 4.53 -1.22
CA ASP A 39 -2.94 4.04 0.14
C ASP A 39 -4.11 3.19 0.67
N ALA A 40 -3.86 2.35 1.68
CA ALA A 40 -4.88 1.53 2.34
C ALA A 40 -6.08 2.35 2.82
N ILE A 41 -5.85 3.57 3.33
CA ILE A 41 -6.93 4.50 3.74
C ILE A 41 -7.88 4.81 2.57
N THR A 42 -7.32 5.01 1.37
CA THR A 42 -8.08 5.28 0.14
C THR A 42 -8.86 4.04 -0.30
N ILE A 43 -8.27 2.85 -0.14
CA ILE A 43 -8.92 1.57 -0.47
C ILE A 43 -10.08 1.31 0.48
N TYR A 44 -9.90 1.49 1.80
CA TYR A 44 -10.98 1.38 2.78
C TYR A 44 -12.19 2.25 2.38
N ARG A 45 -11.96 3.52 2.04
CA ARG A 45 -13.02 4.45 1.62
C ARG A 45 -13.74 3.98 0.35
N ALA A 46 -12.98 3.49 -0.62
CA ALA A 46 -13.55 2.97 -1.86
C ALA A 46 -14.44 1.74 -1.60
N PHE A 47 -13.99 0.82 -0.75
CA PHE A 47 -14.76 -0.38 -0.39
C PHE A 47 -15.99 -0.06 0.45
N ILE A 48 -15.88 0.82 1.45
CA ILE A 48 -17.04 1.29 2.24
C ILE A 48 -18.09 1.89 1.31
N LYS A 49 -17.67 2.73 0.35
CA LYS A 49 -18.60 3.32 -0.62
C LYS A 49 -19.22 2.28 -1.54
N ALA A 50 -18.43 1.33 -2.04
CA ALA A 50 -18.93 0.24 -2.87
C ALA A 50 -19.94 -0.63 -2.11
N TYR A 51 -19.67 -0.93 -0.83
CA TYR A 51 -20.59 -1.66 0.04
C TYR A 51 -21.91 -0.90 0.21
N SER A 52 -21.85 0.40 0.51
CA SER A 52 -23.07 1.22 0.63
C SER A 52 -23.87 1.26 -0.67
N LEU A 53 -23.22 1.32 -1.83
CA LEU A 53 -23.89 1.31 -3.15
C LEU A 53 -24.53 -0.06 -3.47
N LEU A 54 -23.93 -1.14 -2.98
CA LEU A 54 -24.45 -2.50 -3.14
C LEU A 54 -25.48 -2.89 -2.05
N GLY A 55 -25.75 -2.00 -1.08
CA GLY A 55 -26.66 -2.27 0.03
C GLY A 55 -26.10 -3.22 1.09
N TYR A 56 -24.78 -3.39 1.16
CA TYR A 56 -24.12 -4.22 2.16
C TYR A 56 -23.82 -3.46 3.45
N ASP A 57 -23.88 -4.19 4.56
CA ASP A 57 -23.43 -3.69 5.86
C ASP A 57 -21.90 -3.50 5.86
N ILE A 58 -21.45 -2.34 6.35
CA ILE A 58 -20.04 -1.94 6.41
C ILE A 58 -19.36 -2.36 7.72
N SER A 59 -20.10 -2.92 8.68
CA SER A 59 -19.59 -3.36 9.99
C SER A 59 -18.40 -4.32 9.88
N GLU A 60 -18.38 -5.21 8.88
CA GLU A 60 -17.25 -6.15 8.67
C GLU A 60 -15.93 -5.45 8.34
N ILE A 61 -16.01 -4.24 7.77
CA ILE A 61 -14.86 -3.37 7.47
C ILE A 61 -14.58 -2.43 8.65
N VAL A 62 -15.61 -1.85 9.27
CA VAL A 62 -15.48 -0.71 10.21
C VAL A 62 -15.42 -1.16 11.67
N ASP A 63 -16.27 -2.08 12.08
CA ASP A 63 -16.45 -2.46 13.49
C ASP A 63 -15.71 -3.77 13.81
N ASP A 64 -15.89 -4.79 12.98
CA ASP A 64 -15.37 -6.14 13.24
C ASP A 64 -13.91 -6.34 12.81
N ALA A 65 -13.36 -5.42 12.01
CA ALA A 65 -12.01 -5.52 11.42
C ALA A 65 -11.73 -6.84 10.67
N LYS A 66 -12.77 -7.54 10.21
CA LYS A 66 -12.65 -8.82 9.49
C LYS A 66 -12.01 -8.65 8.13
N VAL A 67 -12.37 -7.58 7.44
CA VAL A 67 -11.81 -7.24 6.13
C VAL A 67 -10.76 -6.15 6.31
N LYS A 68 -9.53 -6.46 5.91
CA LYS A 68 -8.42 -5.50 5.93
C LYS A 68 -7.75 -5.42 4.58
N PHE A 69 -7.14 -4.27 4.30
CA PHE A 69 -6.48 -4.00 3.04
C PHE A 69 -5.04 -3.52 3.27
N SER A 70 -4.14 -3.88 2.36
CA SER A 70 -2.88 -3.14 2.19
C SER A 70 -3.08 -1.91 1.32
N SER A 71 -2.04 -1.10 1.18
CA SER A 71 -1.92 -0.15 0.06
C SER A 71 -1.75 -0.90 -1.27
N LEU A 72 -1.93 -0.15 -2.36
CA LEU A 72 -1.57 -0.61 -3.70
C LEU A 72 -0.06 -0.56 -3.89
N PHE A 73 0.51 -1.69 -4.31
CA PHE A 73 1.92 -1.84 -4.62
C PHE A 73 2.13 -2.16 -6.09
N PRO A 74 3.23 -1.72 -6.72
CA PRO A 74 3.58 -2.19 -8.05
C PRO A 74 3.81 -3.70 -8.10
N MET A 75 3.54 -4.29 -9.25
CA MET A 75 3.89 -5.67 -9.55
C MET A 75 4.87 -5.76 -10.71
N ASN A 76 5.72 -6.78 -10.69
CA ASN A 76 6.65 -7.07 -11.78
C ASN A 76 6.70 -8.57 -12.04
N LYS A 77 6.19 -9.01 -13.20
CA LYS A 77 6.10 -10.44 -13.58
C LYS A 77 5.46 -11.30 -12.49
N GLY A 78 4.36 -10.82 -11.90
CA GLY A 78 3.64 -11.50 -10.82
C GLY A 78 4.26 -11.36 -9.43
N ARG A 79 5.43 -10.73 -9.28
CA ARG A 79 6.05 -10.47 -7.97
C ARG A 79 5.61 -9.12 -7.41
N LEU A 80 5.30 -9.10 -6.12
CA LEU A 80 4.94 -7.88 -5.40
C LEU A 80 6.19 -7.03 -5.14
N ILE A 81 6.12 -5.73 -5.43
CA ILE A 81 7.20 -4.79 -5.16
C ILE A 81 6.76 -3.86 -4.03
N LEU A 82 7.35 -4.05 -2.86
CA LEU A 82 6.97 -3.36 -1.63
C LEU A 82 7.77 -2.07 -1.45
N ARG A 83 7.33 -1.21 -0.52
CA ARG A 83 8.14 -0.07 -0.09
C ARG A 83 9.32 -0.56 0.72
N SER A 84 10.51 -0.06 0.40
CA SER A 84 11.72 -0.39 1.16
C SER A 84 11.56 0.11 2.61
N PRO A 85 11.80 -0.74 3.62
CA PRO A 85 12.02 -0.27 4.99
C PRO A 85 13.19 0.71 5.10
N MET A 86 13.31 1.33 6.28
CA MET A 86 14.50 2.09 6.66
C MET A 86 15.75 1.24 6.45
N LYS A 87 16.75 1.86 5.83
CA LYS A 87 17.99 1.19 5.43
C LYS A 87 19.22 2.00 5.78
N THR A 88 20.23 1.31 6.27
CA THR A 88 21.59 1.82 6.46
C THR A 88 22.43 1.39 5.25
N VAL A 89 23.09 2.35 4.61
CA VAL A 89 23.91 2.11 3.42
C VAL A 89 25.37 2.35 3.78
N ILE A 90 26.21 1.34 3.57
CA ILE A 90 27.67 1.38 3.81
C ILE A 90 28.35 1.20 2.45
N CYS A 91 28.85 2.30 1.89
CA CYS A 91 29.33 2.36 0.51
C CYS A 91 30.49 3.35 0.42
N ASN A 92 31.60 2.95 -0.21
CA ASN A 92 32.73 3.86 -0.45
C ASN A 92 32.44 4.81 -1.63
N ASP A 93 31.63 4.38 -2.62
CA ASP A 93 31.21 5.22 -3.74
C ASP A 93 29.92 5.99 -3.44
N ARG A 94 30.05 7.31 -3.31
CA ARG A 94 28.94 8.24 -3.04
C ARG A 94 27.85 8.24 -4.13
N ARG A 95 28.17 7.92 -5.38
CA ARG A 95 27.18 7.86 -6.48
C ARG A 95 26.27 6.66 -6.29
N ILE A 96 26.85 5.48 -6.04
CA ILE A 96 26.12 4.25 -5.78
C ILE A 96 25.31 4.38 -4.48
N GLU A 97 25.92 4.96 -3.44
CA GLU A 97 25.25 5.23 -2.16
C GLU A 97 23.95 6.05 -2.36
N LYS A 98 24.00 7.11 -3.18
CA LYS A 98 22.82 7.94 -3.50
C LYS A 98 21.74 7.15 -4.23
N VAL A 99 22.13 6.30 -5.19
CA VAL A 99 21.20 5.45 -5.94
C VAL A 99 20.48 4.49 -5.00
N ILE A 100 21.23 3.82 -4.11
CA ILE A 100 20.65 2.90 -3.11
C ILE A 100 19.73 3.68 -2.16
N LYS A 101 20.19 4.79 -1.58
CA LYS A 101 19.36 5.62 -0.68
C LYS A 101 18.06 6.07 -1.35
N GLY A 102 18.14 6.46 -2.62
CA GLY A 102 16.98 6.87 -3.44
C GLY A 102 16.03 5.73 -3.84
N ALA A 103 16.43 4.46 -3.70
CA ALA A 103 15.56 3.33 -4.00
C ALA A 103 14.44 3.21 -2.97
N SER A 104 13.22 3.58 -3.36
CA SER A 104 12.05 3.57 -2.46
C SER A 104 11.28 2.25 -2.45
N LEU A 105 11.69 1.29 -3.29
CA LEU A 105 11.01 0.02 -3.51
C LEU A 105 11.97 -1.16 -3.35
N ILE A 106 11.43 -2.30 -2.92
CA ILE A 106 12.15 -3.57 -2.74
C ILE A 106 11.28 -4.73 -3.22
N ASP A 107 11.89 -5.68 -3.93
CA ASP A 107 11.25 -6.94 -4.31
C ASP A 107 10.85 -7.74 -3.07
N PHE A 108 9.63 -8.28 -3.04
CA PHE A 108 9.11 -9.05 -1.91
C PHE A 108 10.03 -10.21 -1.52
N GLU A 109 10.58 -10.96 -2.48
CA GLU A 109 11.46 -12.10 -2.16
C GLU A 109 12.80 -11.66 -1.54
N VAL A 110 13.28 -10.47 -1.91
CA VAL A 110 14.46 -9.86 -1.27
C VAL A 110 14.12 -9.45 0.16
N LEU A 111 13.00 -8.76 0.37
CA LEU A 111 12.57 -8.34 1.72
C LEU A 111 12.33 -9.55 2.65
N LYS A 112 11.71 -10.61 2.14
CA LYS A 112 11.46 -11.85 2.87
C LYS A 112 12.74 -12.55 3.34
N SER A 113 13.82 -12.41 2.58
CA SER A 113 15.11 -13.04 2.87
C SER A 113 16.03 -12.17 3.72
N ALA A 114 15.89 -10.85 3.60
CA ALA A 114 16.76 -9.86 4.24
C ALA A 114 16.62 -9.83 5.76
N GLU A 115 17.73 -9.55 6.43
CA GLU A 115 17.76 -9.21 7.85
C GLU A 115 17.42 -7.72 8.05
N LEU A 116 16.57 -7.44 9.03
CA LEU A 116 16.04 -6.11 9.32
C LEU A 116 16.54 -5.57 10.67
N PRO A 117 16.75 -4.24 10.79
CA PRO A 117 16.64 -3.20 9.75
C PRO A 117 17.66 -3.39 8.61
N LEU A 118 17.28 -2.97 7.40
CA LEU A 118 18.08 -3.25 6.21
C LEU A 118 19.48 -2.65 6.34
N THR A 119 20.50 -3.48 6.19
CA THR A 119 21.89 -3.03 6.05
C THR A 119 22.39 -3.43 4.66
N ILE A 120 22.75 -2.43 3.85
CA ILE A 120 23.15 -2.60 2.46
C ILE A 120 24.62 -2.18 2.32
N ARG A 121 25.45 -3.06 1.77
CA ARG A 121 26.89 -2.82 1.54
C ARG A 121 27.20 -2.80 0.05
N CYS A 122 28.04 -1.86 -0.38
CA CYS A 122 28.62 -1.85 -1.73
C CYS A 122 30.05 -2.36 -1.69
N GLU A 123 30.40 -3.30 -2.56
CA GLU A 123 31.78 -3.75 -2.78
C GLU A 123 32.40 -3.04 -3.99
N GLU A 124 33.73 -3.16 -4.16
CA GLU A 124 34.52 -2.40 -5.15
C GLU A 124 34.06 -2.59 -6.61
N ASN A 125 33.39 -3.70 -6.92
CA ASN A 125 32.89 -4.03 -8.25
C ASN A 125 31.44 -3.57 -8.52
N GLN A 126 30.90 -2.65 -7.72
CA GLN A 126 29.50 -2.22 -7.76
C GLN A 126 28.49 -3.30 -7.30
N ASP A 127 28.99 -4.42 -6.76
CA ASP A 127 28.14 -5.45 -6.18
C ASP A 127 27.45 -4.90 -4.93
N ILE A 128 26.12 -5.01 -4.91
CA ILE A 128 25.29 -4.60 -3.77
C ILE A 128 24.88 -5.86 -3.02
N ARG A 129 25.21 -5.91 -1.72
CA ARG A 129 24.85 -7.01 -0.82
C ARG A 129 23.93 -6.51 0.29
N ILE A 130 22.94 -7.33 0.63
CA ILE A 130 22.03 -7.10 1.75
C ILE A 130 22.22 -8.22 2.74
N GLU A 131 22.39 -7.89 4.02
CA GLU A 131 22.52 -8.90 5.07
C GLU A 131 21.31 -9.85 5.07
N GLY A 132 21.56 -11.16 5.17
CA GLY A 132 20.53 -12.21 5.09
C GLY A 132 20.11 -12.63 3.68
N VAL A 133 20.42 -11.84 2.64
CA VAL A 133 20.15 -12.18 1.23
C VAL A 133 21.37 -12.88 0.65
N LYS A 134 21.18 -14.10 0.11
CA LYS A 134 22.29 -14.89 -0.47
C LYS A 134 22.74 -14.35 -1.82
N ASP A 135 21.78 -13.96 -2.64
CA ASP A 135 22.04 -13.51 -4.01
C ASP A 135 22.47 -12.05 -4.01
N GLN A 136 23.29 -11.70 -5.01
CA GLN A 136 23.58 -10.29 -5.28
C GLN A 136 22.29 -9.57 -5.65
N VAL A 137 22.17 -8.33 -5.19
CA VAL A 137 21.06 -7.46 -5.56
C VAL A 137 21.57 -6.29 -6.38
N GLN A 138 20.64 -5.61 -7.03
CA GLN A 138 20.89 -4.41 -7.79
C GLN A 138 19.76 -3.42 -7.60
N VAL A 139 20.03 -2.17 -7.95
CA VAL A 139 19.03 -1.10 -7.95
C VAL A 139 18.70 -0.72 -9.37
N VAL A 140 17.55 -1.16 -9.86
CA VAL A 140 17.06 -0.83 -11.20
C VAL A 140 15.83 0.06 -11.06
N ARG A 141 15.91 1.29 -11.59
CA ARG A 141 14.81 2.28 -11.60
C ARG A 141 14.20 2.51 -10.20
N GLY A 142 15.04 2.54 -9.16
CA GLY A 142 14.62 2.78 -7.78
C GLY A 142 14.02 1.57 -7.07
N VAL A 143 14.12 0.37 -7.64
CA VAL A 143 13.74 -0.91 -7.03
C VAL A 143 14.99 -1.73 -6.70
N ILE A 144 15.09 -2.19 -5.45
CA ILE A 144 16.08 -3.17 -5.00
C ILE A 144 15.57 -4.57 -5.35
N SER A 145 16.29 -5.32 -6.18
CA SER A 145 15.91 -6.69 -6.57
C SER A 145 17.13 -7.56 -6.86
N ALA A 146 16.96 -8.88 -6.70
CA ALA A 146 17.93 -9.89 -7.14
C ALA A 146 17.79 -10.25 -8.64
N SER A 147 16.90 -9.57 -9.39
CA SER A 147 16.59 -9.89 -10.79
C SER A 147 16.83 -8.72 -11.73
N ASP A 148 17.51 -8.96 -12.85
CA ASP A 148 17.85 -7.95 -13.88
C ASP A 148 16.62 -7.44 -14.65
N GLY A 149 15.51 -8.16 -14.55
CA GLY A 149 14.30 -7.92 -15.32
C GLY A 149 13.26 -7.02 -14.66
N VAL A 150 13.61 -6.16 -13.68
CA VAL A 150 12.60 -5.33 -12.99
C VAL A 150 12.11 -4.17 -13.85
N HIS A 151 10.84 -4.23 -14.21
CA HIS A 151 10.16 -3.20 -15.00
C HIS A 151 8.89 -2.77 -14.29
N VAL A 152 8.98 -1.71 -13.48
CA VAL A 152 7.79 -1.04 -12.92
C VAL A 152 7.41 0.11 -13.86
N ARG A 153 6.31 -0.05 -14.60
CA ARG A 153 5.79 1.00 -15.47
C ARG A 153 4.88 1.92 -14.67
N SER A 154 5.51 2.88 -13.99
CA SER A 154 4.80 3.94 -13.26
C SER A 154 5.31 5.32 -13.64
N PHE A 155 4.41 6.27 -13.85
CA PHE A 155 4.78 7.66 -14.11
C PHE A 155 3.72 8.63 -13.59
N GLN A 156 4.16 9.86 -13.31
CA GLN A 156 3.28 10.98 -13.00
C GLN A 156 3.05 11.76 -14.29
N THR A 157 1.79 12.12 -14.56
CA THR A 157 1.43 12.99 -15.69
C THR A 157 0.65 14.20 -15.18
N THR A 158 0.97 15.36 -15.73
CA THR A 158 0.27 16.62 -15.44
C THR A 158 -0.41 17.09 -16.71
N GLN A 159 -1.74 17.08 -16.70
CA GLN A 159 -2.55 17.61 -17.79
C GLN A 159 -2.90 19.08 -17.50
N PHE A 160 -2.75 19.93 -18.50
CA PHE A 160 -3.15 21.33 -18.43
C PHE A 160 -4.52 21.47 -19.10
N ASN A 161 -5.48 21.98 -18.35
CA ASN A 161 -6.86 22.19 -18.76
C ASN A 161 -7.22 23.68 -18.61
N ALA A 162 -8.35 24.08 -19.19
CA ALA A 162 -8.90 25.41 -18.99
C ALA A 162 -10.40 25.31 -18.69
N PHE A 163 -10.86 26.09 -17.70
CA PHE A 163 -12.28 26.36 -17.54
C PHE A 163 -12.64 27.53 -18.46
N ILE A 164 -13.60 27.31 -19.36
CA ILE A 164 -14.06 28.35 -20.29
C ILE A 164 -15.32 28.98 -19.71
N ASP A 165 -15.21 30.23 -19.27
CA ASP A 165 -16.37 31.05 -18.95
C ASP A 165 -16.96 31.56 -20.27
N ARG A 166 -18.10 31.00 -20.65
CA ARG A 166 -18.80 31.34 -21.90
C ARG A 166 -19.39 32.75 -21.87
N SER A 167 -19.81 33.25 -20.71
CA SER A 167 -20.42 34.57 -20.57
C SER A 167 -19.38 35.67 -20.65
N MET A 168 -18.18 35.43 -20.08
CA MET A 168 -17.08 36.38 -20.11
C MET A 168 -16.06 36.14 -21.23
N ASN A 169 -16.25 35.11 -22.07
CA ASN A 169 -15.29 34.65 -23.07
C ASN A 169 -13.84 34.57 -22.54
N SER A 170 -13.69 34.03 -21.32
CA SER A 170 -12.41 33.95 -20.63
C SER A 170 -12.02 32.50 -20.36
N ALA A 171 -10.71 32.24 -20.30
CA ALA A 171 -10.16 30.92 -20.03
C ALA A 171 -9.33 30.96 -18.74
N VAL A 172 -9.73 30.18 -17.74
CA VAL A 172 -8.99 30.04 -16.48
C VAL A 172 -8.21 28.72 -16.52
N PRO A 173 -6.87 28.76 -16.68
CA PRO A 173 -6.07 27.55 -16.75
C PRO A 173 -5.97 26.87 -15.38
N PHE A 174 -5.94 25.54 -15.39
CA PHE A 174 -5.67 24.72 -14.21
C PHE A 174 -4.97 23.43 -14.61
N SER A 175 -4.24 22.81 -13.69
CA SER A 175 -3.58 21.53 -13.94
C SER A 175 -4.19 20.39 -13.13
N ILE A 176 -4.16 19.19 -13.71
CA ILE A 176 -4.51 17.95 -13.04
C ILE A 176 -3.27 17.06 -13.06
N THR A 177 -2.72 16.80 -11.88
CA THR A 177 -1.71 15.76 -11.69
C THR A 177 -2.40 14.41 -11.44
N SER A 178 -1.93 13.39 -12.13
CA SER A 178 -2.38 12.01 -11.99
C SER A 178 -1.19 11.05 -12.08
N PHE A 179 -1.40 9.84 -11.60
CA PHE A 179 -0.37 8.80 -11.53
C PHE A 179 -0.85 7.57 -12.30
N PHE A 180 0.01 7.03 -13.13
CA PHE A 180 -0.22 5.77 -13.82
C PHE A 180 0.66 4.69 -13.19
N LEU A 181 0.09 3.51 -12.97
CA LEU A 181 0.77 2.28 -12.60
C LEU A 181 0.13 1.18 -13.44
N GLU A 182 0.87 0.52 -14.33
CA GLU A 182 0.32 -0.51 -15.21
C GLU A 182 -0.18 -1.71 -14.41
N ASP A 183 0.69 -2.36 -13.65
CA ASP A 183 0.37 -3.54 -12.84
C ASP A 183 0.50 -3.25 -11.35
N GLY A 184 -0.55 -3.56 -10.60
CA GLY A 184 -0.66 -3.31 -9.17
C GLY A 184 -1.19 -4.49 -8.38
N GLY A 185 -0.79 -4.59 -7.12
CA GLY A 185 -1.17 -5.65 -6.18
C GLY A 185 -1.73 -5.06 -4.90
N ILE A 186 -2.86 -5.61 -4.44
CA ILE A 186 -3.47 -5.28 -3.14
C ILE A 186 -3.61 -6.58 -2.34
N LEU A 187 -3.15 -6.57 -1.09
CA LEU A 187 -3.42 -7.64 -0.14
C LEU A 187 -4.76 -7.41 0.54
N VAL A 188 -5.53 -8.47 0.69
CA VAL A 188 -6.86 -8.44 1.31
C VAL A 188 -7.01 -9.61 2.28
N SER A 189 -7.37 -9.34 3.54
CA SER A 189 -7.79 -10.37 4.49
C SER A 189 -9.32 -10.42 4.57
N GLY A 190 -9.87 -11.54 5.05
CA GLY A 190 -11.33 -11.70 5.19
C GLY A 190 -12.05 -11.79 3.84
N TRP A 191 -11.40 -12.40 2.83
CA TRP A 191 -11.95 -12.52 1.48
C TRP A 191 -13.31 -13.22 1.47
N ASN A 192 -14.31 -12.57 0.87
CA ASN A 192 -15.68 -13.06 0.81
C ASN A 192 -16.41 -12.53 -0.45
N ARG A 193 -17.64 -13.01 -0.70
CA ARG A 193 -18.45 -12.62 -1.87
C ARG A 193 -18.78 -11.12 -1.91
N ARG A 194 -18.89 -10.46 -0.76
CA ARG A 194 -19.15 -9.00 -0.68
C ARG A 194 -17.91 -8.22 -1.13
N VAL A 195 -16.73 -8.63 -0.69
CA VAL A 195 -15.44 -8.09 -1.13
C VAL A 195 -15.29 -8.26 -2.65
N GLU A 196 -15.59 -9.44 -3.18
CA GLU A 196 -15.56 -9.71 -4.63
C GLU A 196 -16.50 -8.80 -5.42
N SER A 197 -17.75 -8.67 -4.97
CA SER A 197 -18.76 -7.84 -5.63
C SER A 197 -18.37 -6.35 -5.59
N ALA A 198 -17.83 -5.89 -4.46
CA ALA A 198 -17.36 -4.52 -4.30
C ALA A 198 -16.14 -4.24 -5.18
N LEU A 199 -15.19 -5.17 -5.27
CA LEU A 199 -14.03 -5.04 -6.14
C LEU A 199 -14.43 -5.01 -7.63
N ALA A 200 -15.42 -5.81 -8.04
CA ALA A 200 -15.98 -5.77 -9.39
C ALA A 200 -16.69 -4.44 -9.70
N LEU A 201 -17.43 -3.88 -8.73
CA LEU A 201 -17.99 -2.52 -8.90
C LEU A 201 -16.88 -1.47 -9.01
N LEU A 202 -15.80 -1.62 -8.23
CA LEU A 202 -14.64 -0.72 -8.26
C LEU A 202 -13.83 -0.83 -9.54
N SER A 203 -13.77 -1.98 -10.22
CA SER A 203 -13.08 -2.10 -11.52
C SER A 203 -13.77 -1.24 -12.59
N GLU A 204 -15.10 -1.15 -12.54
CA GLU A 204 -15.89 -0.34 -13.46
C GLU A 204 -15.87 1.16 -13.11
N THR A 205 -15.93 1.47 -11.81
CA THR A 205 -16.03 2.86 -11.32
C THR A 205 -14.68 3.54 -11.08
N GLY A 206 -13.63 2.76 -10.83
CA GLY A 206 -12.25 3.21 -10.61
C GLY A 206 -11.91 3.63 -9.18
N PHE A 207 -10.61 3.73 -8.89
CA PHE A 207 -10.04 4.26 -7.65
C PHE A 207 -9.70 5.75 -7.74
N GLY A 208 -9.85 6.48 -6.62
CA GLY A 208 -9.40 7.87 -6.49
C GLY A 208 -10.39 8.91 -7.00
N GLY A 209 -9.88 10.11 -7.32
CA GLY A 209 -10.67 11.27 -7.74
C GLY A 209 -10.89 11.35 -9.26
N LYS A 210 -11.88 12.16 -9.67
CA LYS A 210 -12.23 12.42 -11.09
C LYS A 210 -12.55 11.16 -11.90
N ARG A 211 -13.15 10.17 -11.23
CA ARG A 211 -13.67 8.92 -11.82
C ARG A 211 -14.70 9.15 -12.93
N SER A 212 -15.49 10.24 -12.84
CA SER A 212 -16.49 10.62 -13.83
C SER A 212 -15.94 10.91 -15.23
N ILE A 213 -14.66 11.24 -15.35
CA ILE A 213 -13.98 11.45 -16.64
C ILE A 213 -13.00 10.30 -16.97
N GLY A 214 -13.13 9.16 -16.28
CA GLY A 214 -12.43 7.92 -16.62
C GLY A 214 -11.14 7.62 -15.87
N PHE A 215 -10.76 8.39 -14.84
CA PHE A 215 -9.57 8.08 -14.02
C PHE A 215 -9.78 6.86 -13.12
N GLY A 216 -8.72 6.10 -12.91
CA GLY A 216 -8.58 5.06 -11.91
C GLY A 216 -9.22 3.72 -12.26
N LYS A 217 -9.69 3.54 -13.49
CA LYS A 217 -10.21 2.25 -13.99
C LYS A 217 -9.12 1.20 -14.07
N PHE A 218 -9.49 -0.03 -13.76
CA PHE A 218 -8.61 -1.19 -13.77
C PHE A 218 -9.36 -2.47 -14.11
N LYS A 219 -8.61 -3.53 -14.41
CA LYS A 219 -9.11 -4.90 -14.55
C LYS A 219 -8.52 -5.77 -13.47
N ILE A 220 -9.30 -6.73 -12.98
CA ILE A 220 -8.81 -7.79 -12.09
C ILE A 220 -8.20 -8.86 -13.00
N ILE A 221 -6.91 -9.14 -12.83
CA ILE A 221 -6.19 -10.11 -13.64
C ILE A 221 -6.26 -11.50 -13.02
N LYS A 222 -5.95 -11.59 -11.72
CA LYS A 222 -6.04 -12.82 -10.94
C LYS A 222 -6.14 -12.52 -9.45
N VAL A 223 -6.67 -13.47 -8.70
CA VAL A 223 -6.68 -13.47 -7.23
C VAL A 223 -5.99 -14.75 -6.79
N GLU A 224 -4.93 -14.63 -6.00
CA GLU A 224 -4.17 -15.78 -5.51
C GLU A 224 -4.04 -15.76 -3.98
N GLU A 225 -3.81 -16.93 -3.41
CA GLU A 225 -3.47 -17.02 -1.99
C GLU A 225 -2.13 -16.34 -1.72
N PHE A 226 -2.07 -15.58 -0.65
CA PHE A 226 -0.87 -14.94 -0.16
C PHE A 226 -0.53 -15.46 1.23
N GLN A 227 0.63 -16.09 1.35
CA GLN A 227 1.12 -16.56 2.64
C GLN A 227 1.91 -15.44 3.31
N ASN A 228 1.50 -15.10 4.54
CA ASN A 228 2.32 -14.22 5.37
C ASN A 228 3.68 -14.88 5.63
N PHE A 229 4.69 -14.08 5.90
CA PHE A 229 6.06 -14.53 6.12
C PHE A 229 6.58 -13.97 7.43
N ARG A 230 7.49 -14.70 8.07
CA ARG A 230 8.17 -14.23 9.26
C ARG A 230 9.28 -13.25 8.89
N LEU A 231 9.27 -12.06 9.47
CA LEU A 231 10.37 -11.11 9.32
C LEU A 231 11.63 -11.63 10.03
N ARG A 232 12.78 -11.46 9.39
CA ARG A 232 14.09 -11.76 9.99
C ARG A 232 14.64 -10.51 10.61
N MET A 233 14.56 -10.41 11.94
CA MET A 233 15.10 -9.27 12.68
C MET A 233 16.48 -9.62 13.23
N ARG A 234 17.39 -8.64 13.23
CA ARG A 234 18.71 -8.76 13.87
C ARG A 234 18.61 -9.09 15.35
N ASP A 235 17.60 -8.50 16.02
CA ASP A 235 17.19 -8.90 17.36
C ASP A 235 15.90 -9.75 17.28
N PRO A 236 16.00 -11.08 17.38
CA PRO A 236 14.85 -11.98 17.24
C PRO A 236 14.01 -12.11 18.52
N SER A 237 14.40 -11.46 19.62
CA SER A 237 13.73 -11.60 20.92
C SER A 237 12.30 -11.01 20.92
N GLN A 238 11.94 -10.25 19.89
CA GLN A 238 10.67 -9.54 19.78
C GLN A 238 10.01 -9.77 18.41
N GLU A 239 8.66 -9.83 18.41
CA GLU A 239 7.86 -9.89 17.19
C GLU A 239 7.73 -8.50 16.57
N TRP A 240 8.23 -8.37 15.34
CA TRP A 240 8.15 -7.14 14.55
C TRP A 240 7.24 -7.36 13.35
N LYS A 241 6.64 -6.27 12.87
CA LYS A 241 5.69 -6.27 11.76
C LYS A 241 6.03 -5.17 10.76
N TYR A 242 5.96 -5.50 9.48
CA TYR A 242 6.09 -4.61 8.33
C TYR A 242 4.72 -4.02 8.01
N LEU A 243 4.69 -2.69 7.87
CA LEU A 243 3.46 -1.96 7.64
C LEU A 243 3.18 -1.79 6.14
N THR A 244 2.06 -2.34 5.66
CA THR A 244 1.69 -2.33 4.23
C THR A 244 0.81 -1.15 3.81
N GLY A 245 0.51 -0.24 4.72
CA GLY A 245 -0.26 1.00 4.49
C GLY A 245 0.16 2.07 5.49
N ARG A 246 -0.32 3.31 5.39
CA ARG A 246 -0.06 4.24 6.51
C ARG A 246 -0.79 3.76 7.76
N GLY A 247 -0.12 3.85 8.91
CA GLY A 247 -0.58 3.22 10.14
C GLY A 247 -0.29 4.05 11.39
N PHE A 248 -0.86 3.62 12.50
CA PHE A 248 -0.70 4.25 13.80
C PHE A 248 -0.19 3.22 14.83
N THR A 249 0.66 3.68 15.76
CA THR A 249 1.14 2.87 16.87
C THR A 249 1.44 3.77 18.07
N THR A 250 1.26 3.21 19.27
CA THR A 250 1.74 3.78 20.54
C THR A 250 3.01 3.05 21.03
N GLY A 251 3.40 1.96 20.37
CA GLY A 251 4.55 1.14 20.74
C GLY A 251 5.84 1.51 20.00
N GLU A 252 6.85 0.65 20.14
CA GLU A 252 8.13 0.83 19.45
C GLU A 252 8.01 0.63 17.93
N PHE A 253 8.73 1.47 17.19
CA PHE A 253 8.74 1.46 15.73
C PHE A 253 10.12 1.87 15.17
N ILE A 254 10.34 1.51 13.91
CA ILE A 254 11.49 1.91 13.09
C ILE A 254 10.95 2.48 11.78
N ALA A 255 11.24 3.76 11.53
CA ALA A 255 10.78 4.49 10.35
C ALA A 255 11.79 5.58 9.97
N GLU A 256 11.87 5.95 8.69
CA GLU A 256 12.71 7.07 8.25
C GLU A 256 12.17 8.42 8.74
N ARG A 257 10.84 8.60 8.70
CA ARG A 257 10.12 9.79 9.16
C ARG A 257 8.64 9.45 9.39
N LEU A 258 7.91 10.35 10.03
CA LEU A 258 6.45 10.30 10.07
C LEU A 258 5.85 11.03 8.86
N ASP A 259 4.79 10.45 8.29
CA ASP A 259 3.99 11.10 7.26
C ASP A 259 2.92 11.97 7.92
N LYS A 260 2.87 13.25 7.53
CA LYS A 260 1.80 14.15 7.94
C LYS A 260 0.62 13.97 6.98
N VAL A 261 -0.45 13.37 7.48
CA VAL A 261 -1.67 13.16 6.68
C VAL A 261 -2.71 14.19 7.09
N ASN A 262 -3.02 15.09 6.17
CA ASN A 262 -4.23 15.90 6.22
C ASN A 262 -5.37 14.99 5.80
N GLY A 263 -6.06 14.39 6.76
CA GLY A 263 -7.17 13.52 6.45
C GLY A 263 -8.30 14.34 5.80
N ILE A 264 -8.58 14.11 4.53
CA ILE A 264 -9.80 14.63 3.89
C ILE A 264 -10.80 13.51 3.91
N SER A 265 -11.94 13.65 4.57
CA SER A 265 -13.00 12.64 4.53
C SER A 265 -14.18 13.11 3.69
N GLY A 266 -14.67 12.27 2.78
CA GLY A 266 -15.83 12.54 1.94
C GLY A 266 -15.50 12.91 0.50
N ASP A 267 -16.41 12.52 -0.42
CA ASP A 267 -16.31 12.75 -1.86
C ASP A 267 -17.04 14.04 -2.30
N VAL A 268 -18.04 14.49 -1.52
CA VAL A 268 -18.91 15.65 -1.83
C VAL A 268 -18.70 16.81 -0.86
N ASN A 269 -18.58 16.53 0.44
CA ASN A 269 -18.22 17.50 1.48
C ASN A 269 -16.94 17.04 2.17
N PRO A 270 -15.75 17.47 1.71
CA PRO A 270 -14.50 17.13 2.35
C PRO A 270 -14.51 17.72 3.77
N VAL A 271 -14.61 16.86 4.78
CA VAL A 271 -14.40 17.25 6.16
C VAL A 271 -12.91 17.19 6.45
N PRO A 272 -12.26 18.34 6.72
CA PRO A 272 -10.86 18.37 7.10
C PRO A 272 -10.70 17.74 8.49
N LEU A 273 -9.87 16.70 8.57
CA LEU A 273 -9.45 16.11 9.82
C LEU A 273 -8.21 16.83 10.35
N PRO A 274 -8.01 16.85 11.68
CA PRO A 274 -6.74 17.30 12.25
C PRO A 274 -5.58 16.51 11.63
N VAL A 275 -4.44 17.19 11.45
CA VAL A 275 -3.22 16.58 10.92
C VAL A 275 -2.82 15.41 11.80
N MET A 276 -2.75 14.22 11.24
CA MET A 276 -2.27 13.02 11.94
C MET A 276 -0.84 12.70 11.49
N GLY A 277 0.04 12.46 12.46
CA GLY A 277 1.34 11.85 12.20
C GLY A 277 1.18 10.34 12.13
N LEU A 278 1.30 9.78 10.93
CA LEU A 278 1.20 8.34 10.70
C LEU A 278 2.57 7.76 10.35
N LEU A 279 2.78 6.50 10.68
CA LEU A 279 3.91 5.74 10.16
C LEU A 279 3.73 5.54 8.65
N PRO A 280 4.76 5.82 7.83
CA PRO A 280 4.72 5.57 6.40
C PRO A 280 4.70 4.06 6.10
N VAL A 281 4.24 3.73 4.90
CA VAL A 281 4.35 2.36 4.35
C VAL A 281 5.83 1.96 4.33
N GLY A 282 6.13 0.74 4.77
CA GLY A 282 7.51 0.25 4.90
C GLY A 282 8.09 0.37 6.31
N SER A 283 7.42 1.06 7.23
CA SER A 283 7.81 1.07 8.65
C SER A 283 7.75 -0.32 9.27
N LEU A 284 8.64 -0.53 10.25
CA LEU A 284 8.60 -1.70 11.13
C LEU A 284 8.04 -1.27 12.48
N LEU A 285 7.19 -2.09 13.09
CA LEU A 285 6.57 -1.79 14.38
C LEU A 285 6.21 -3.05 15.14
N ARG A 286 6.08 -2.94 16.46
CA ARG A 286 5.71 -4.09 17.31
C ARG A 286 4.20 -4.34 17.37
N LYS A 287 3.42 -3.25 17.48
CA LYS A 287 1.96 -3.32 17.58
C LYS A 287 1.31 -2.26 16.71
N SER A 288 0.44 -2.67 15.79
CA SER A 288 -0.40 -1.74 15.04
C SER A 288 -1.65 -1.44 15.84
N GLU A 289 -2.03 -0.17 15.90
CA GLU A 289 -3.30 0.24 16.48
C GLU A 289 -4.28 0.62 15.38
N ARG A 290 -5.49 0.09 15.51
CA ARG A 290 -6.60 0.42 14.65
C ARG A 290 -7.21 1.75 15.07
N VAL A 291 -7.35 2.67 14.13
CA VAL A 291 -8.03 3.95 14.34
C VAL A 291 -9.25 4.01 13.44
N VAL A 292 -10.42 4.17 14.06
CA VAL A 292 -11.70 4.41 13.37
C VAL A 292 -12.24 5.75 13.84
N LYS A 293 -12.52 6.66 12.90
CA LYS A 293 -13.13 7.96 13.19
C LYS A 293 -14.35 8.17 12.30
N TRP A 294 -15.52 8.26 12.94
CA TRP A 294 -16.76 8.68 12.31
C TRP A 294 -16.77 10.19 12.12
N ILE A 295 -17.08 10.63 10.91
CA ILE A 295 -16.95 12.04 10.52
C ILE A 295 -18.30 12.60 10.07
N ALA A 296 -19.10 11.78 9.37
CA ALA A 296 -20.53 11.98 9.15
C ALA A 296 -21.20 10.60 9.02
N ARG A 297 -22.55 10.54 8.90
CA ARG A 297 -23.31 9.27 8.82
C ARG A 297 -22.73 8.27 7.80
N ASP A 298 -22.25 8.75 6.65
CA ASP A 298 -21.74 7.90 5.56
C ASP A 298 -20.23 8.05 5.33
N ASN A 299 -19.52 8.71 6.25
CA ASN A 299 -18.10 9.03 6.09
C ASN A 299 -17.33 8.58 7.33
N VAL A 300 -16.53 7.53 7.15
CA VAL A 300 -15.66 6.97 8.17
C VAL A 300 -14.22 6.92 7.68
N LEU A 301 -13.29 7.30 8.55
CA LEU A 301 -11.87 7.07 8.35
C LEU A 301 -11.48 5.79 9.09
N VAL A 302 -10.89 4.84 8.36
CA VAL A 302 -10.27 3.64 8.92
C VAL A 302 -8.76 3.69 8.62
N ILE A 303 -7.95 3.58 9.67
CA ILE A 303 -6.50 3.38 9.59
C ILE A 303 -6.22 2.05 10.28
N ASP A 304 -6.11 1.01 9.48
CA ASP A 304 -5.81 -0.34 9.96
C ASP A 304 -5.25 -1.21 8.82
N PRO A 305 -4.10 -0.85 8.23
CA PRO A 305 -3.58 -1.60 7.11
C PRO A 305 -3.21 -3.04 7.53
N ILE A 306 -3.11 -3.93 6.55
CA ILE A 306 -2.49 -5.23 6.77
C ILE A 306 -1.04 -5.03 7.26
N THR A 307 -0.62 -5.86 8.19
CA THR A 307 0.78 -5.97 8.62
C THR A 307 1.33 -7.33 8.23
N LEU A 308 2.56 -7.37 7.75
CA LEU A 308 3.28 -8.61 7.43
C LEU A 308 4.36 -8.88 8.49
N GLY A 309 4.73 -10.13 8.71
CA GLY A 309 5.66 -10.51 9.78
C GLY A 309 5.13 -11.57 10.71
#